data_AF-A0A2N1NTB5-F1
#
_entry.id   AF-A0A2N1NTB5-F1
#
_cell.length_a   1.000
_cell.length_b   1.000
_cell.length_c   1.000
_cell.angle_alpha   90.00
_cell.angle_beta   90.00
_cell.angle_gamma   90.00
#
_symmetry.space_group_name_H-M   'P 1'
#
loop_
_entity.id
_entity.type
_entity.pdbx_description
1 polymer ?
#
loop_
_entity_poly.entity_id
_entity_poly.type
_entity_poly.pdbx_seq_one_letter_code
_entity_poly.pdbx_strand_id
1 'polypeptide(L)'
;MGDDLGEGLKLKSQDELIRDNGTYKKRFGINRFKIPQQTTKDKFVDARTDLISTIPRTQEEHDELDTLNNNFKERLEEMEKESSTSSIKGKKKAVDTLE
;
A
#
# COMPACT_ATOMS: atom_id res chain seq x y z
N MET A 1 2.40 -54.51 -1.39
CA MET A 1 2.09 -53.57 -2.48
C MET A 1 3.35 -52.77 -2.70
N GLY A 2 4.03 -52.98 -3.83
CA GLY A 2 5.19 -52.19 -4.21
C GLY A 2 4.69 -51.11 -5.15
N ASP A 3 4.55 -49.89 -4.64
CA ASP A 3 4.20 -48.75 -5.47
C ASP A 3 5.46 -48.36 -6.25
N ASP A 4 5.55 -48.86 -7.48
CA ASP A 4 6.51 -48.37 -8.46
C ASP A 4 6.15 -46.93 -8.78
N LEU A 5 6.79 -45.97 -8.10
CA LEU A 5 6.79 -44.56 -8.46
C LEU A 5 7.54 -44.44 -9.79
N GLY A 6 6.86 -44.83 -10.88
CA GLY A 6 7.37 -44.74 -12.24
C GLY A 6 7.94 -43.35 -12.51
N GLU A 7 8.89 -43.27 -13.45
CA GLU A 7 9.78 -42.11 -13.70
C GLU A 7 9.10 -40.73 -13.72
N GLY A 8 8.79 -40.21 -12.54
CA GLY A 8 8.17 -38.91 -12.35
C GLY A 8 9.16 -37.77 -12.60
N LEU A 9 8.84 -36.58 -12.11
CA LEU A 9 9.67 -35.38 -12.25
C LEU A 9 11.03 -35.56 -11.53
N LYS A 10 11.99 -36.19 -12.21
CA LYS A 10 13.37 -36.34 -11.74
C LYS A 10 14.07 -34.99 -11.80
N LEU A 11 14.41 -34.46 -10.63
CA LEU A 11 15.24 -33.27 -10.49
C LEU A 11 16.67 -33.62 -10.93
N LYS A 12 17.23 -32.88 -11.89
CA LYS A 12 18.59 -33.12 -12.40
C LYS A 12 19.62 -32.31 -11.62
N SER A 13 20.83 -32.84 -11.50
CA SER A 13 21.97 -32.15 -10.87
C SER A 13 22.47 -30.96 -11.70
N GLN A 14 23.22 -30.03 -11.09
CA GLN A 14 23.76 -28.84 -11.78
C GLN A 14 24.70 -29.22 -12.93
N ASP A 15 25.49 -30.27 -12.73
CA ASP A 15 26.45 -30.79 -13.72
C ASP A 15 25.74 -31.34 -14.97
N GLU A 16 24.48 -31.80 -14.83
CA GLU A 16 23.65 -32.22 -15.98
C GLU A 16 23.04 -31.04 -16.76
N LEU A 17 22.98 -29.84 -16.15
CA LEU A 17 22.40 -28.63 -16.74
C LEU A 17 23.42 -27.77 -17.48
N ILE A 18 24.69 -27.87 -17.07
CA ILE A 18 25.81 -27.11 -17.63
C ILE A 18 26.55 -28.01 -18.64
N ARG A 19 26.73 -27.55 -19.89
CA ARG A 19 27.55 -28.26 -20.86
C ARG A 19 29.03 -28.08 -20.52
N ASP A 20 29.89 -29.01 -20.94
CA ASP A 20 31.35 -29.02 -20.74
C ASP A 20 32.10 -27.69 -21.02
N ASN A 21 31.51 -26.79 -21.84
CA ASN A 21 32.05 -25.44 -22.10
C ASN A 21 31.45 -24.34 -21.18
N GLY A 22 30.90 -24.69 -20.02
CA GLY A 22 30.32 -23.76 -19.05
C GLY A 22 29.02 -23.07 -19.48
N THR A 23 28.46 -23.43 -20.65
CA THR A 23 27.26 -22.79 -21.19
C THR A 23 26.00 -23.58 -20.80
N TYR A 24 25.02 -22.90 -20.20
CA TYR A 24 23.75 -23.49 -19.77
C TYR A 24 22.95 -24.07 -20.95
N LYS A 25 22.56 -25.34 -20.86
CA LYS A 25 21.79 -26.03 -21.90
C LYS A 25 20.30 -25.68 -21.77
N LYS A 26 19.88 -24.54 -22.31
CA LYS A 26 18.47 -24.14 -22.38
C LYS A 26 17.71 -25.13 -23.28
N ARG A 27 16.86 -25.98 -22.69
CA ARG A 27 15.98 -26.85 -23.47
C ARG A 27 14.88 -25.99 -24.09
N PHE A 28 14.82 -25.93 -25.42
CA PHE A 28 13.64 -25.48 -26.15
C PHE A 28 12.55 -26.58 -26.09
N GLY A 29 12.11 -26.89 -24.87
CA GLY A 29 10.86 -27.62 -24.66
C GLY A 29 9.77 -26.58 -24.48
N ILE A 30 8.68 -26.74 -25.23
CA ILE A 30 7.47 -25.91 -25.17
C ILE A 30 7.11 -25.65 -23.70
N ASN A 31 7.41 -24.46 -23.19
CA ASN A 31 7.15 -24.10 -21.81
C ASN A 31 5.63 -24.09 -21.62
N ARG A 32 5.07 -25.13 -21.01
CA ARG A 32 3.62 -25.30 -20.82
C ARG A 32 3.07 -24.39 -19.70
N PHE A 33 3.89 -23.50 -19.13
CA PHE A 33 3.36 -22.38 -18.37
C PHE A 33 2.57 -21.49 -19.33
N LYS A 34 1.26 -21.71 -19.37
CA LYS A 34 0.32 -20.76 -19.96
C LYS A 34 0.30 -19.53 -19.05
N ILE A 35 1.22 -18.61 -19.28
CA ILE A 35 0.97 -17.23 -18.91
C ILE A 35 -0.32 -16.85 -19.64
N PRO A 36 -1.40 -16.43 -18.95
CA PRO A 36 -2.59 -15.96 -19.63
C PRO A 36 -2.17 -14.88 -20.61
N GLN A 37 -2.22 -15.19 -21.91
CA GLN A 37 -2.00 -14.17 -22.93
C GLN A 37 -3.16 -13.19 -22.79
N GLN A 38 -2.84 -11.93 -22.52
CA GLN A 38 -3.82 -10.85 -22.44
C GLN A 38 -4.68 -10.89 -23.69
N THR A 39 -5.92 -11.38 -23.56
CA THR A 39 -6.85 -11.36 -24.67
C THR A 39 -7.24 -9.89 -24.89
N THR A 40 -7.34 -9.45 -26.14
CA THR A 40 -7.66 -8.06 -26.53
C THR A 40 -8.99 -7.51 -25.98
N LYS A 41 -9.74 -8.35 -25.26
CA LYS A 41 -11.01 -8.08 -24.60
C LYS A 41 -10.84 -7.54 -23.17
N ASP A 42 -9.72 -7.85 -22.51
CA ASP A 42 -9.44 -7.40 -21.15
C ASP A 42 -8.45 -6.22 -21.19
N LYS A 43 -9.03 -5.06 -21.47
CA LYS A 43 -8.31 -3.78 -21.49
C LYS A 43 -8.30 -3.22 -20.08
N PHE A 44 -7.49 -3.82 -19.21
CA PHE A 44 -7.11 -3.14 -17.98
C PHE A 44 -6.55 -1.77 -18.39
N VAL A 45 -7.25 -0.72 -17.99
CA VAL A 45 -6.79 0.64 -18.19
C VAL A 45 -5.81 0.89 -17.07
N ASP A 46 -4.53 1.03 -17.41
CA ASP A 46 -3.54 1.48 -16.44
C ASP A 46 -4.02 2.80 -15.86
N ALA A 47 -3.99 2.92 -14.52
CA ALA A 47 -4.29 4.18 -13.88
C ALA A 47 -3.38 5.26 -14.47
N ARG A 48 -3.94 6.44 -14.76
CA ARG A 48 -3.13 7.56 -15.26
C ARG A 48 -2.03 7.81 -14.25
N THR A 49 -0.80 7.49 -14.60
CA THR A 49 0.40 7.83 -13.83
C THR A 49 0.76 9.29 -14.06
N ASP A 50 -0.24 10.17 -14.21
CA ASP A 50 0.01 11.60 -14.15
C ASP A 50 0.67 11.82 -12.79
N LEU A 51 1.93 12.26 -12.81
CA LEU A 51 2.66 12.60 -11.61
C LEU A 51 1.88 13.75 -10.96
N ILE A 52 1.00 13.43 -10.02
CA ILE A 52 0.26 14.41 -9.23
C ILE A 52 1.33 15.13 -8.42
N SER A 53 1.75 16.28 -8.92
CA SER A 53 2.74 17.13 -8.28
C SER A 53 2.12 17.67 -7.01
N THR A 54 2.62 17.23 -5.86
CA THR A 54 2.23 17.79 -4.57
C THR A 54 2.92 19.13 -4.29
N ILE A 55 3.88 19.52 -5.14
CA ILE A 55 4.51 20.83 -5.12
C ILE A 55 3.63 21.77 -5.95
N PRO A 56 3.11 22.87 -5.37
CA PRO A 56 2.37 23.87 -6.11
C PRO A 56 3.23 24.43 -7.25
N ARG A 57 2.64 24.59 -8.42
CA ARG A 57 3.33 25.05 -9.63
C ARG A 57 3.01 26.52 -9.95
N THR A 58 1.95 27.07 -9.37
CA THR A 58 1.51 28.45 -9.58
C THR A 58 1.38 29.20 -8.24
N GLN A 59 1.42 30.53 -8.29
CA GLN A 59 1.21 31.36 -7.10
C GLN A 59 -0.22 31.24 -6.56
N GLU A 60 -1.20 31.11 -7.46
CA GLU A 60 -2.60 30.91 -7.10
C GLU A 60 -2.79 29.62 -6.29
N GLU A 61 -2.19 28.51 -6.72
CA GLU A 61 -2.21 27.25 -5.95
C GLU A 61 -1.56 27.40 -4.56
N HIS A 62 -0.52 28.22 -4.43
CA HIS A 62 0.09 28.51 -3.13
C HIS A 62 -0.87 29.29 -2.21
N ASP A 63 -1.48 30.36 -2.72
CA ASP A 63 -2.37 31.23 -1.94
C ASP A 63 -3.64 30.47 -1.49
N GLU A 64 -4.17 29.58 -2.35
CA GLU A 64 -5.29 28.71 -2.01
C GLU A 64 -4.95 27.75 -0.87
N LEU A 65 -3.78 27.10 -0.93
CA LEU A 65 -3.33 26.18 0.13
C LEU A 65 -3.04 26.90 1.44
N ASP A 66 -2.46 28.09 1.39
CA ASP A 66 -2.23 28.91 2.58
C ASP A 66 -3.54 29.34 3.24
N THR A 67 -4.53 29.74 2.42
CA THR A 67 -5.87 30.07 2.91
C THR A 67 -6.52 28.86 3.59
N LEU A 68 -6.41 27.67 3.00
CA LEU A 68 -6.94 26.44 3.58
C LEU A 68 -6.25 26.08 4.91
N ASN A 69 -4.93 26.21 4.97
CA ASN A 69 -4.15 25.95 6.18
C ASN A 69 -4.51 26.93 7.30
N ASN A 70 -4.68 28.20 6.99
CA ASN A 70 -5.09 29.22 7.96
C ASN A 70 -6.49 28.92 8.52
N ASN A 71 -7.46 28.54 7.66
CA ASN A 71 -8.79 28.17 8.11
C ASN A 71 -8.78 26.92 9.00
N PHE A 72 -7.96 25.93 8.67
CA PHE A 72 -7.82 24.73 9.50
C PHE A 72 -7.22 25.05 10.86
N LYS A 73 -6.17 25.88 10.89
CA LYS A 73 -5.53 26.34 12.13
C LYS A 73 -6.51 27.10 13.03
N GLU A 74 -7.31 28.00 12.45
CA GLU A 74 -8.33 28.76 13.18
C GLU A 74 -9.34 27.84 13.90
N ARG A 75 -9.84 26.80 13.22
CA ARG A 75 -10.76 25.82 13.83
C ARG A 75 -10.11 25.03 14.96
N LEU A 76 -8.82 24.69 14.84
CA LEU A 76 -8.10 24.02 15.92
C LEU A 76 -7.99 24.93 17.15
N GLU A 77 -7.68 26.21 16.95
CA GLU A 77 -7.63 27.18 18.04
C GLU A 77 -9.00 27.41 18.69
N GLU A 78 -10.08 27.42 17.91
CA GLU A 78 -11.46 27.49 18.42
C GLU A 78 -11.79 26.29 19.30
N MET A 79 -11.52 25.07 18.82
CA MET A 79 -11.71 23.84 19.60
C MET A 79 -10.88 23.82 20.90
N GLU A 80 -9.64 24.29 20.85
CA GLU A 80 -8.78 24.39 22.04
C GLU A 80 -9.39 25.36 23.07
N LYS A 81 -9.85 26.54 22.63
CA LYS A 81 -10.55 27.52 23.48
C LYS A 81 -11.86 26.95 24.07
N GLU A 82 -12.68 26.26 23.28
CA GLU A 82 -13.93 25.62 23.75
C GLU A 82 -13.67 24.49 24.77
N SER A 83 -12.60 23.72 24.59
CA SER A 83 -12.22 22.68 25.55
C SER A 83 -11.76 23.27 26.89
N SER A 84 -11.11 24.44 26.87
CA SER A 84 -10.65 25.14 28.07
C SER A 84 -11.79 25.82 28.85
N THR A 85 -12.91 26.13 28.21
CA THR A 85 -14.07 26.81 28.82
C THR A 85 -15.14 25.84 29.35
N SER A 86 -15.10 24.56 28.97
CA SER A 86 -16.11 23.56 29.37
C SER A 86 -15.73 22.67 30.57
N SER A 87 -14.57 22.89 31.22
CA SER A 87 -14.15 22.06 32.37
C SER A 87 -14.69 22.52 33.74
N ILE A 88 -15.56 23.54 33.81
CA ILE A 88 -16.21 23.96 35.08
C ILE A 88 -17.64 23.39 35.15
N LYS A 89 -17.80 22.06 35.10
CA LYS A 89 -19.04 21.41 35.53
C LYS A 89 -18.84 20.89 36.96
N GLY A 90 -19.19 21.76 37.91
CA GLY A 90 -18.92 21.62 39.34
C GLY A 90 -19.41 20.30 39.95
N LYS A 91 -18.49 19.59 40.61
CA LYS A 91 -18.85 18.62 41.66
C LYS A 91 -19.07 19.39 42.96
N LYS A 92 -20.32 19.66 43.33
CA LYS A 92 -20.65 20.00 44.71
C LYS A 92 -20.42 18.74 45.55
N LYS A 93 -19.44 18.78 46.46
CA LYS A 93 -19.28 17.75 47.49
C LYS A 93 -20.46 17.86 48.45
N ALA A 94 -21.19 16.76 48.63
CA ALA A 94 -22.02 16.58 49.80
C ALA A 94 -21.07 16.55 51.01
N VAL A 95 -21.21 17.53 51.90
CA VAL A 95 -20.62 17.50 53.23
C VAL A 95 -21.76 17.09 54.15
N ASP A 96 -21.59 15.92 54.74
CA ASP A 96 -22.52 15.28 55.66
C ASP A 96 -22.79 16.18 56.87
N THR A 97 -24.07 16.40 57.17
CA THR A 97 -24.55 16.87 58.47
C THR A 97 -24.14 15.84 59.54
N LEU A 98 -23.21 16.23 60.42
CA LEU A 98 -22.96 15.55 61.68
C LEU A 98 -23.97 16.04 62.72
N GLU A 99 -24.67 15.06 63.31
CA GLU A 99 -25.40 14.99 64.59
C GLU A 99 -25.72 16.27 65.36
#